data_AF-A0A1S9ZM06-F1
#
_entry.id   AF-A0A1S9ZM06-F1
#
_cell.length_a   1.000
_cell.length_b   1.000
_cell.length_c   1.000
_cell.angle_alpha   90.00
_cell.angle_beta   90.00
_cell.angle_gamma   90.00
#
_symmetry.space_group_name_H-M   'P 1'
#
loop_
_entity.id
_entity.type
_entity.pdbx_description
1 polymer ?
#
loop_
_entity_poly.entity_id
_entity_poly.type
_entity_poly.pdbx_seq_one_letter_code
_entity_poly.pdbx_strand_id
1 'polypeptide(L)'
;MNAFIVRMDNGQEVLEPVTAQSTIKAGDLIEYQVLLTNNGKDRVRDMRVALSLPQGAEFTGVVSPSMGTQASADGSRFVFMPIRTTAADGSVQNLPFNQYQALRWNIQELGIGATAVVKYRAIIK
;
A
#
# COMPACT_ATOMS: atom_id res chain seq x y z
N MET A 1 -0.34 -10.56 -5.21
CA MET A 1 -0.39 -9.72 -3.99
C MET A 1 -0.80 -10.63 -2.86
N ASN A 2 -0.05 -10.60 -1.77
CA ASN A 2 -0.36 -11.36 -0.56
C ASN A 2 -1.09 -10.43 0.41
N ALA A 3 -2.01 -10.97 1.19
CA ALA A 3 -2.70 -10.24 2.25
C ALA A 3 -2.53 -11.00 3.56
N PHE A 4 -2.36 -10.26 4.64
CA PHE A 4 -2.16 -10.80 5.98
C PHE A 4 -3.05 -10.06 6.96
N ILE A 5 -3.75 -10.78 7.81
CA ILE A 5 -4.41 -10.16 8.94
C ILE A 5 -3.35 -9.87 10.00
N VAL A 6 -3.27 -8.64 10.46
CA VAL A 6 -2.36 -8.23 11.52
C VAL A 6 -3.01 -8.59 12.85
N ARG A 7 -2.41 -9.54 13.57
CA ARG A 7 -2.83 -10.00 14.89
C ARG A 7 -1.83 -9.55 15.94
N MET A 8 -2.28 -9.44 17.18
CA MET A 8 -1.40 -9.24 18.33
C MET A 8 -1.21 -10.57 19.05
N ASP A 9 0.02 -11.00 19.22
CA ASP A 9 0.40 -12.15 20.05
C ASP A 9 1.45 -11.67 21.06
N ASN A 10 1.12 -11.77 22.35
CA ASN A 10 1.96 -11.30 23.46
C ASN A 10 2.53 -9.87 23.27
N GLY A 11 1.73 -8.96 22.71
CA GLY A 11 2.12 -7.57 22.47
C GLY A 11 2.98 -7.34 21.23
N GLN A 12 3.25 -8.38 20.43
CA GLN A 12 3.92 -8.29 19.14
C GLN A 12 2.93 -8.49 18.00
N GLU A 13 3.18 -7.80 16.88
CA GLU A 13 2.40 -8.04 15.66
C GLU A 13 2.83 -9.35 15.00
N VAL A 14 1.85 -10.18 14.68
CA VAL A 14 2.01 -11.40 13.88
C VAL A 14 1.16 -11.25 12.63
N LEU A 15 1.71 -11.68 11.49
CA LEU A 15 1.03 -11.67 10.20
C LEU A 15 0.41 -13.04 9.93
N GLU A 16 -0.91 -13.11 10.02
CA GLU A 16 -1.69 -14.31 9.68
C GLU A 16 -2.02 -14.29 8.18
N PRO A 17 -1.57 -15.26 7.37
CA PRO A 17 -1.87 -15.29 5.94
C PRO A 17 -3.38 -15.36 5.67
N VAL A 18 -3.86 -14.50 4.77
CA VAL A 18 -5.23 -14.62 4.25
C VAL A 18 -5.29 -15.75 3.23
N THR A 19 -6.19 -16.70 3.47
CA THR A 19 -6.46 -17.87 2.63
C THR A 19 -7.95 -17.97 2.31
N ALA A 20 -8.36 -18.97 1.54
CA ALA A 20 -9.78 -19.21 1.23
C ALA A 20 -10.62 -19.55 2.47
N GLN A 21 -9.98 -19.97 3.57
CA GLN A 21 -10.61 -20.33 4.83
C GLN A 21 -10.59 -19.19 5.86
N SER A 22 -9.86 -18.11 5.58
CA SER A 22 -9.76 -16.97 6.49
C SER A 22 -11.10 -16.25 6.59
N THR A 23 -11.52 -15.94 7.81
CA THR A 23 -12.68 -15.09 8.07
C THR A 23 -12.22 -13.66 8.31
N ILE A 24 -12.43 -12.78 7.33
CA ILE A 24 -12.14 -11.34 7.43
C ILE A 24 -13.39 -10.61 7.88
N LYS A 25 -13.27 -9.73 8.87
CA LYS A 25 -14.37 -8.98 9.46
C LYS A 25 -14.11 -7.47 9.40
N ALA A 26 -15.17 -6.68 9.45
CA ALA A 26 -15.07 -5.24 9.65
C ALA A 26 -14.22 -4.94 10.90
N GLY A 27 -13.32 -3.97 10.78
CA GLY A 27 -12.33 -3.62 11.81
C GLY A 27 -11.01 -4.40 11.72
N ASP A 28 -10.92 -5.49 10.94
CA ASP A 28 -9.64 -6.19 10.77
C ASP A 28 -8.61 -5.29 10.08
N LEU A 29 -7.40 -5.23 10.65
CA LEU A 29 -6.24 -4.60 10.04
C LEU A 29 -5.56 -5.60 9.10
N ILE A 30 -5.48 -5.27 7.82
CA ILE A 30 -4.85 -6.08 6.79
C ILE A 30 -3.57 -5.42 6.30
N GLU A 31 -2.47 -6.17 6.25
CA GLU A 31 -1.25 -5.79 5.54
C GLU A 31 -1.22 -6.47 4.17
N TYR A 32 -1.17 -5.67 3.11
CA TYR A 32 -1.00 -6.13 1.74
C TYR A 32 0.47 -6.03 1.37
N GLN A 33 1.02 -7.09 0.79
CA GLN A 33 2.43 -7.17 0.36
C GLN A 33 2.54 -7.63 -1.09
N VAL A 34 3.49 -7.03 -1.81
CA VAL A 34 3.87 -7.45 -3.16
C VAL A 34 5.38 -7.63 -3.20
N LEU A 35 5.80 -8.85 -3.55
CA LEU A 35 7.21 -9.21 -3.76
C LEU A 35 7.47 -9.22 -5.26
N LEU A 36 8.52 -8.53 -5.68
CA LEU A 36 8.89 -8.32 -7.08
C LEU A 36 10.32 -8.76 -7.27
N THR A 37 10.51 -9.91 -7.92
CA THR A 37 11.83 -10.47 -8.21
C THR A 37 12.20 -10.23 -9.67
N ASN A 38 13.39 -9.68 -9.90
CA ASN A 38 13.94 -9.57 -11.25
C ASN A 38 14.56 -10.91 -11.69
N ASN A 39 13.77 -11.71 -12.40
CA ASN A 39 14.22 -12.97 -13.00
C ASN A 39 14.81 -12.81 -14.41
N GLY A 40 15.04 -11.57 -14.86
CA GLY A 40 15.60 -11.26 -16.17
C GLY A 40 17.12 -11.45 -16.23
N LYS A 41 17.68 -11.17 -17.41
CA LYS A 41 19.13 -11.20 -17.64
C LYS A 41 19.82 -9.85 -17.41
N ASP A 42 19.03 -8.78 -17.24
CA ASP A 42 19.49 -7.41 -17.07
C ASP A 42 18.90 -6.79 -15.81
N ARG A 43 19.51 -5.70 -15.32
CA ARG A 43 18.96 -4.90 -14.22
C ARG A 43 17.74 -4.10 -14.66
N VAL A 44 16.76 -3.96 -13.76
CA VAL A 44 15.63 -3.05 -13.96
C VAL A 44 15.98 -1.69 -13.37
N ARG A 45 16.11 -0.66 -14.21
CA ARG A 45 16.57 0.67 -13.78
C ARG A 45 15.48 1.49 -13.09
N ASP A 46 14.26 1.43 -13.61
CA ASP A 46 13.09 2.16 -13.12
C ASP A 46 11.88 1.22 -13.19
N MET A 47 11.31 0.89 -12.03
CA MET A 47 10.11 0.08 -11.91
C MET A 47 9.05 0.83 -11.10
N ARG A 48 7.91 1.09 -11.74
CA ARG A 48 6.75 1.69 -11.08
C ARG A 48 5.75 0.61 -10.70
N VAL A 49 5.39 0.58 -9.42
CA VAL A 49 4.45 -0.39 -8.87
C VAL A 49 3.25 0.37 -8.38
N ALA A 50 2.11 0.21 -9.02
CA ALA A 50 0.85 0.82 -8.62
C ALA A 50 -0.10 -0.26 -8.08
N LEU A 51 -0.68 -0.02 -6.91
CA LEU A 51 -1.64 -0.91 -6.27
C LEU A 51 -2.94 -0.15 -6.02
N SER A 52 -4.04 -0.67 -6.53
CA SER A 52 -5.38 -0.19 -6.17
C SER A 52 -5.72 -0.60 -4.75
N LEU A 53 -6.38 0.29 -4.02
CA LEU A 53 -6.91 0.02 -2.69
C LEU A 53 -8.24 -0.76 -2.85
N PRO A 54 -8.43 -1.88 -2.13
CA PRO A 54 -9.65 -2.67 -2.20
C PRO A 54 -10.88 -1.85 -1.82
N GLN A 55 -11.99 -2.10 -2.50
CA GLN A 55 -13.28 -1.60 -2.04
C GLN A 55 -13.61 -2.20 -0.67
N GLY A 56 -14.25 -1.41 0.19
CA GLY A 56 -14.54 -1.83 1.57
C GLY A 56 -13.33 -1.84 2.49
N ALA A 57 -12.18 -1.29 2.08
CA ALA A 57 -11.02 -1.09 2.94
C ALA A 57 -10.64 0.40 3.02
N GLU A 58 -10.12 0.82 4.17
CA GLU A 58 -9.62 2.16 4.43
C GLU A 58 -8.11 2.12 4.64
N PHE A 59 -7.36 2.82 3.79
CA PHE A 59 -5.93 2.94 3.96
C PHE A 59 -5.58 3.61 5.30
N THR A 60 -4.60 3.08 6.03
CA THR A 60 -4.24 3.60 7.37
C THR A 60 -3.15 4.66 7.36
N GLY A 61 -2.56 4.95 6.20
CA GLY A 61 -1.33 5.76 6.12
C GLY A 61 -0.04 4.95 6.22
N VAL A 62 -0.11 3.68 6.65
CA VAL A 62 1.08 2.84 6.83
C VAL A 62 1.47 2.16 5.52
N VAL A 63 2.68 2.47 5.05
CA VAL A 63 3.30 1.93 3.83
C VAL A 63 4.77 1.62 4.02
N SER A 64 5.30 0.71 3.21
CA SER A 64 6.75 0.51 3.09
C SER A 64 7.11 0.11 1.64
N PRO A 65 8.18 0.67 1.05
CA PRO A 65 8.92 1.85 1.51
C PRO A 65 8.00 3.06 1.69
N SER A 66 8.25 3.91 2.68
CA SER A 66 7.40 5.10 2.92
C SER A 66 7.86 6.31 2.11
N MET A 67 9.17 6.51 2.02
CA MET A 67 9.76 7.61 1.26
C MET A 67 9.47 7.49 -0.23
N GLY A 68 9.06 8.61 -0.85
CA GLY A 68 8.76 8.67 -2.27
C GLY A 68 7.46 7.96 -2.69
N THR A 69 6.68 7.43 -1.74
CA THR A 69 5.37 6.86 -2.03
C THR A 69 4.44 7.93 -2.58
N GLN A 70 3.74 7.58 -3.64
CA GLN A 70 2.71 8.40 -4.25
C GLN A 70 1.35 7.76 -4.01
N ALA A 71 0.30 8.58 -4.01
CA ALA A 71 -1.07 8.14 -3.88
C ALA A 71 -1.95 8.84 -4.90
N SER A 72 -3.11 8.24 -5.17
CA SER A 72 -4.14 8.76 -6.05
C SER A 72 -5.50 8.67 -5.38
N ALA A 73 -6.31 9.72 -5.56
CA ALA A 73 -7.70 9.77 -5.12
C ALA A 73 -8.69 9.36 -6.23
N ASP A 74 -8.20 9.16 -7.47
CA ASP A 74 -9.00 8.86 -8.67
C ASP A 74 -8.50 7.61 -9.42
N GLY A 75 -7.46 6.95 -8.90
CA GLY A 75 -6.81 5.78 -9.50
C GLY A 75 -5.86 6.09 -10.66
N SER A 76 -5.77 7.34 -11.14
CA SER A 76 -5.04 7.72 -12.36
C SER A 76 -3.96 8.79 -12.13
N ARG A 77 -4.25 9.84 -11.35
CA ARG A 77 -3.32 10.91 -11.03
C ARG A 77 -2.62 10.61 -9.71
N PHE A 78 -1.32 10.38 -9.79
CA PHE A 78 -0.48 10.08 -8.62
C PHE A 78 0.32 11.31 -8.19
N VAL A 79 0.24 11.65 -6.91
CA VAL A 79 1.01 12.71 -6.27
C VAL A 79 1.72 12.17 -5.04
N PHE A 80 2.77 12.84 -4.56
CA PHE A 80 3.44 12.41 -3.33
C PHE A 80 2.49 12.42 -2.14
N MET A 81 2.61 11.40 -1.29
CA MET A 81 1.79 11.25 -0.09
C MET A 81 2.23 12.24 1.01
N PRO A 82 1.29 12.86 1.76
CA PRO A 82 -0.17 12.77 1.61
C PRO A 82 -0.69 13.62 0.44
N ILE A 83 -1.83 13.18 -0.13
CA ILE A 83 -2.60 13.97 -1.08
C ILE A 83 -3.11 15.22 -0.34
N ARG A 84 -2.84 16.40 -0.89
CA ARG A 84 -3.38 17.68 -0.41
C ARG A 84 -4.60 18.08 -1.23
N THR A 85 -5.59 18.66 -0.57
CA THR A 85 -6.80 19.21 -1.19
C THR A 85 -7.12 20.57 -0.58
N THR A 86 -7.90 21.37 -1.29
CA THR A 86 -8.42 22.65 -0.79
C THR A 86 -9.85 22.44 -0.30
N ALA A 87 -10.11 22.78 0.95
CA ALA A 87 -11.43 22.70 1.56
C ALA A 87 -12.36 23.81 1.04
N ALA A 88 -13.66 23.70 1.35
CA ALA A 88 -14.67 24.70 0.94
C ALA A 88 -14.38 26.10 1.51
N ASP A 89 -13.69 26.19 2.65
CA ASP A 89 -13.26 27.45 3.28
C ASP A 89 -11.97 28.03 2.68
N GLY A 90 -11.41 27.40 1.64
CA GLY A 90 -10.17 27.81 0.99
C GLY A 90 -8.88 27.34 1.69
N SER A 91 -8.97 26.65 2.83
CA SER A 91 -7.80 26.10 3.52
C SER A 91 -7.22 24.89 2.78
N VAL A 92 -5.89 24.73 2.82
CA VAL A 92 -5.22 23.52 2.31
C VAL A 92 -5.12 22.50 3.45
N GLN A 93 -5.66 21.31 3.22
CA GLN A 93 -5.61 20.20 4.16
C GLN A 93 -5.20 18.90 3.48
N ASN A 94 -4.88 17.89 4.30
CA ASN A 94 -4.69 16.53 3.80
C ASN A 94 -6.05 15.94 3.42
N LEU A 95 -6.10 15.32 2.25
CA LEU A 95 -7.23 14.47 1.90
C LEU A 95 -7.26 13.28 2.87
N PRO A 96 -8.40 12.98 3.51
CA PRO A 96 -8.54 11.80 4.37
C PRO A 96 -8.19 10.51 3.64
N PHE A 97 -7.54 9.56 4.32
CA PHE A 97 -7.09 8.31 3.69
C PHE A 97 -8.23 7.42 3.17
N ASN A 98 -9.44 7.59 3.70
CA ASN A 98 -10.64 6.92 3.19
C ASN A 98 -11.06 7.34 1.77
N GLN A 99 -10.47 8.41 1.24
CA GLN A 99 -10.68 8.88 -0.14
C GLN A 99 -9.53 8.49 -1.07
N TYR A 100 -8.54 7.74 -0.59
CA TYR A 100 -7.45 7.26 -1.44
C TYR A 100 -7.96 6.04 -2.21
N GLN A 101 -7.57 5.92 -3.48
CA GLN A 101 -7.94 4.82 -4.37
C GLN A 101 -6.75 3.97 -4.83
N ALA A 102 -5.54 4.52 -4.84
CA ALA A 102 -4.35 3.77 -5.22
C ALA A 102 -3.07 4.33 -4.58
N LEU A 103 -2.07 3.47 -4.46
CA LEU A 103 -0.71 3.79 -4.03
C LEU A 103 0.26 3.45 -5.15
N ARG A 104 1.38 4.18 -5.23
CA ARG A 104 2.45 3.91 -6.20
C ARG A 104 3.83 4.11 -5.59
N TRP A 105 4.70 3.15 -5.86
CA TRP A 105 6.12 3.21 -5.53
C TRP A 105 6.95 3.32 -6.80
N ASN A 106 8.11 3.95 -6.66
CA ASN A 106 9.15 3.95 -7.67
C ASN A 106 10.37 3.20 -7.12
N ILE A 107 10.71 2.06 -7.71
CA ILE A 107 11.83 1.23 -7.32
C ILE A 107 12.92 1.42 -8.36
N GLN A 108 14.08 1.90 -7.92
CA GLN A 108 15.24 2.12 -8.77
C GLN A 108 16.23 0.96 -8.63
N GLU A 109 16.91 0.64 -9.73
CA GLU A 109 18.08 -0.23 -9.75
C GLU A 109 17.85 -1.62 -9.11
N LEU A 110 16.79 -2.32 -9.52
CA LEU A 110 16.56 -3.71 -9.11
C LEU A 110 17.50 -4.65 -9.89
N GLY A 111 18.57 -5.08 -9.22
CA GLY A 111 19.57 -6.01 -9.77
C GLY A 111 19.00 -7.37 -10.18
N ILE A 112 19.80 -8.15 -10.92
CA ILE A 112 19.43 -9.50 -11.36
C ILE A 112 19.29 -10.41 -10.13
N GLY A 113 18.18 -11.14 -10.02
CA GLY A 113 17.85 -11.99 -8.87
C GLY A 113 17.44 -11.22 -7.61
N ALA A 114 17.52 -9.88 -7.60
CA ALA A 114 17.10 -9.08 -6.46
C ALA A 114 15.58 -9.05 -6.34
N THR A 115 15.10 -8.95 -5.11
CA THR A 115 13.68 -8.81 -4.79
C THR A 115 13.42 -7.48 -4.09
N ALA A 116 12.45 -6.73 -4.58
CA ALA A 116 11.86 -5.60 -3.87
C ALA A 116 10.52 -5.99 -3.25
N VAL A 117 10.20 -5.38 -2.12
CA VAL A 117 8.91 -5.58 -1.44
C VAL A 117 8.26 -4.22 -1.26
N VAL A 118 6.98 -4.12 -1.64
CA VAL A 118 6.13 -2.98 -1.27
C VAL A 118 4.95 -3.49 -0.45
N LYS A 119 4.53 -2.69 0.53
CA LYS A 119 3.42 -3.01 1.39
C LYS A 119 2.63 -1.80 1.83
N TYR A 120 1.36 -2.02 2.15
CA TYR A 120 0.50 -1.04 2.79
C TYR A 120 -0.47 -1.71 3.75
N ARG A 121 -1.01 -0.96 4.71
CA ARG A 121 -2.06 -1.45 5.59
C ARG A 121 -3.38 -0.74 5.38
N ALA A 122 -4.47 -1.49 5.51
CA ALA A 122 -5.82 -0.98 5.47
C ALA A 122 -6.70 -1.65 6.52
N ILE A 123 -7.71 -0.94 7.02
CA ILE A 123 -8.74 -1.47 7.91
C ILE A 123 -9.97 -1.82 7.07
N ILE A 124 -10.54 -3.00 7.26
CA ILE A 124 -11.78 -3.41 6.59
C ILE A 124 -12.98 -2.66 7.21
N LYS A 125 -13.89 -2.17 6.37
CA LYS A 125 -15.10 -1.45 6.77
C LYS A 125 -16.27 -2.39 7.05
#